data_AF-A0A3P6FZY1-F1
#
_entry.id   AF-A0A3P6FZY1-F1
#
_cell.length_a   1.000
_cell.length_b   1.000
_cell.length_c   1.000
_cell.angle_alpha   90.00
_cell.angle_beta   90.00
_cell.angle_gamma   90.00
#
_symmetry.space_group_name_H-M   'P 1'
#
loop_
_entity.id
_entity.type
_entity.pdbx_description
1 polymer ?
#
loop_
_entity_poly.entity_id
_entity_poly.type
_entity_poly.pdbx_seq_one_letter_code
_entity_poly.pdbx_strand_id
1 'polypeptide(L)' 'MLTYACLTALVPGKKQPAIRVQIVRTWMSPFGLIRPNTCMVFGDEKGSMIEATLPWGVVLPV' A
#
# COMPACT_ATOMS: atom_id res chain seq x y z
N MET A 1 8.29 10.95 -19.25
CA MET A 1 7.92 9.53 -19.08
C MET A 1 8.19 9.18 -17.62
N LEU A 2 7.18 8.86 -16.82
CA LEU A 2 7.39 8.46 -15.42
C LEU A 2 7.79 6.98 -15.39
N THR A 3 8.99 6.68 -14.93
CA THR A 3 9.45 5.32 -14.66
C THR A 3 8.96 4.89 -13.29
N TYR A 4 8.13 3.85 -13.26
CA TYR A 4 7.67 3.24 -12.01
C TYR A 4 8.56 2.06 -11.64
N ALA A 5 8.90 1.94 -10.36
CA ALA A 5 9.63 0.80 -9.83
C ALA A 5 8.66 -0.32 -9.39
N CYS A 6 9.21 -1.52 -9.26
CA CYS A 6 8.48 -2.68 -8.72
C CYS A 6 8.40 -2.62 -7.19
N LEU A 7 7.47 -3.35 -6.61
CA LEU A 7 7.30 -3.41 -5.16
C LEU A 7 8.56 -3.93 -4.44
N THR A 8 9.29 -4.83 -5.06
CA THR A 8 10.55 -5.38 -4.54
C THR A 8 11.69 -4.35 -4.43
N ALA A 9 11.54 -3.17 -5.04
CA ALA A 9 12.51 -2.08 -4.92
C ALA A 9 12.29 -1.21 -3.68
N LEU A 10 11.20 -1.41 -2.94
CA LEU A 10 10.92 -0.68 -1.71
C LEU A 10 11.87 -1.16 -0.59
N VAL A 11 12.63 -0.23 -0.03
CA VAL A 11 13.60 -0.54 1.04
C VAL A 11 13.40 0.42 2.21
N PRO A 12 13.10 -0.06 3.43
CA PRO A 12 12.92 0.80 4.60
C PRO A 12 14.09 1.75 4.83
N GLY A 13 13.79 2.99 5.25
CA GLY A 13 14.81 4.01 5.56
C GLY A 13 15.51 4.61 4.33
N LYS A 14 15.11 4.25 3.11
CA LYS A 14 15.59 4.86 1.86
C LYS A 14 14.52 5.76 1.24
N LYS A 15 14.96 6.65 0.34
CA LYS A 15 14.04 7.41 -0.51
C LYS A 15 13.28 6.43 -1.41
N GLN A 16 11.96 6.41 -1.29
CA GLN A 16 11.13 5.45 -2.02
C GLN A 16 10.93 5.90 -3.47
N PRO A 17 11.01 4.98 -4.45
CA PRO A 17 10.64 5.26 -5.82
C PRO A 17 9.12 5.40 -5.96
N ALA A 18 8.68 6.04 -7.05
CA ALA A 18 7.28 5.97 -7.45
C ALA A 18 6.95 4.53 -7.89
N ILE A 19 5.85 3.99 -7.41
CA ILE A 19 5.36 2.66 -7.75
C ILE A 19 3.99 2.77 -8.42
N ARG A 20 3.67 1.79 -9.28
CA ARG A 20 2.33 1.62 -9.84
C ARG A 20 1.82 0.27 -9.37
N VAL A 21 0.68 0.29 -8.69
CA VAL A 21 0.11 -0.89 -8.06
C VAL A 21 -1.39 -0.96 -8.26
N GLN A 22 -1.94 -2.16 -8.19
CA GLN A 22 -3.37 -2.43 -8.13
C GLN A 22 -3.74 -2.88 -6.73
N ILE A 23 -4.88 -2.42 -6.22
CA ILE A 23 -5.48 -2.96 -5.00
C ILE A 23 -6.06 -4.34 -5.31
N VAL A 24 -5.52 -5.37 -4.68
CA VAL A 24 -5.96 -6.77 -4.85
C VAL A 24 -7.04 -7.12 -3.84
N ARG A 25 -6.90 -6.64 -2.60
CA ARG A 25 -7.82 -6.94 -1.50
C ARG A 25 -7.84 -5.80 -0.48
N THR A 26 -8.99 -5.57 0.14
CA THR A 26 -9.18 -4.62 1.25
C THR A 26 -9.99 -5.24 2.37
N TRP A 27 -9.70 -4.88 3.62
CA TRP A 27 -10.50 -5.24 4.79
C TRP A 27 -10.30 -4.23 5.92
N MET A 28 -11.24 -4.20 6.87
CA MET A 28 -11.06 -3.45 8.11
C MET A 28 -10.30 -4.30 9.11
N SER A 29 -9.25 -3.72 9.72
CA SER A 29 -8.49 -4.39 10.76
C SER A 29 -9.35 -4.54 12.02
N PRO A 30 -9.32 -5.72 12.69
CA PRO A 30 -9.93 -5.87 14.00
C PRO A 30 -9.16 -5.11 15.09
N PHE A 31 -7.93 -4.67 14.81
CA PHE A 31 -7.12 -3.87 15.71
C PHE A 31 -7.42 -2.37 15.53
N GLY A 32 -7.72 -1.69 16.63
CA GLY A 32 -8.17 -0.29 16.63
C GLY A 32 -9.69 -0.15 16.80
N LEU A 33 -10.27 -0.79 17.81
CA LEU A 33 -11.73 -0.81 18.07
C LEU A 33 -12.42 0.57 18.12
N ILE A 34 -11.69 1.64 18.43
CA ILE A 34 -12.21 3.02 18.47
C ILE A 34 -11.99 3.76 17.13
N ARG A 35 -11.00 3.33 16.34
CA ARG A 35 -10.57 3.93 15.06
C ARG A 35 -10.04 2.84 14.13
N PRO A 36 -10.93 2.14 13.39
CA PRO A 36 -10.52 0.98 12.62
C PRO A 36 -9.56 1.39 11.50
N ASN A 37 -8.46 0.64 11.38
CA ASN A 37 -7.52 0.80 10.29
C ASN A 37 -8.03 0.05 9.05
N THR A 38 -7.71 0.54 7.86
CA THR A 38 -7.98 -0.20 6.61
C THR A 38 -6.71 -0.93 6.19
N CYS A 39 -6.77 -2.25 6.14
CA CYS A 39 -5.69 -3.06 5.59
C CYS A 39 -5.95 -3.32 4.10
N MET A 40 -4.88 -3.28 3.31
CA MET A 40 -4.93 -3.46 1.86
C MET A 40 -3.75 -4.33 1.40
N VAL A 41 -3.99 -5.14 0.37
CA VAL A 41 -2.93 -5.82 -0.37
C VAL A 41 -2.79 -5.14 -1.73
N PHE A 42 -1.58 -4.68 -2.02
CA PHE A 42 -1.20 -4.11 -3.29
C PHE A 42 -0.41 -5.12 -4.12
N GLY A 43 -0.76 -5.25 -5.40
CA GLY A 43 -0.03 -6.06 -6.37
C GLY A 43 0.62 -5.18 -7.44
N ASP A 44 1.78 -5.58 -7.94
CA ASP A 44 2.41 -4.95 -9.11
C ASP A 44 2.28 -5.80 -10.38
N GLU A 45 2.71 -5.24 -11.51
CA GLU A 45 2.71 -5.88 -12.82
C GLU A 45 3.60 -7.13 -12.91
N LYS A 46 4.50 -7.33 -11.95
CA LYS A 46 5.39 -8.50 -11.88
C LYS A 46 4.84 -9.61 -10.99
N GLY A 47 3.64 -9.43 -10.44
CA GLY A 47 3.01 -10.39 -9.53
C GLY A 47 3.56 -10.32 -8.11
N SER A 48 4.37 -9.32 -7.77
CA SER A 48 4.78 -9.09 -6.38
C SER A 48 3.61 -8.51 -5.61
N MET A 49 3.52 -8.84 -4.32
CA MET A 49 2.46 -8.33 -3.44
C MET A 49 3.04 -7.76 -2.15
N ILE A 50 2.43 -6.71 -1.63
CA ILE A 50 2.74 -6.15 -0.32
C ILE A 50 1.45 -5.85 0.44
N GLU A 51 1.47 -6.12 1.74
CA GLU A 51 0.41 -5.71 2.66
C GLU A 51 0.72 -4.34 3.25
N ALA A 52 -0.27 -3.48 3.29
CA ALA A 52 -0.19 -2.15 3.86
C ALA A 52 -1.39 -1.89 4.77
N THR A 53 -1.14 -1.15 5.86
CA THR A 53 -2.20 -0.72 6.77
C THR A 53 -2.30 0.80 6.71
N LEU A 54 -3.46 1.30 6.33
CA LEU A 54 -3.80 2.72 6.38
C LEU A 54 -4.42 3.03 7.74
N PRO A 55 -3.78 3.90 8.55
CA PRO A 55 -4.37 4.35 9.79
C PRO A 55 -5.60 5.23 9.53
N TRP A 56 -6.52 5.23 10.48
CA TRP A 56 -7.73 6.04 10.42
C TRP A 56 -7.43 7.53 10.18
N GLY A 57 -8.14 8.14 9.22
CA GLY A 57 -7.99 9.56 8.87
C GLY A 57 -7.07 9.85 7.69
N VAL A 58 -6.46 8.83 7.07
CA VAL A 58 -5.74 9.01 5.79
C VAL A 58 -6.76 9.09 4.66
N VAL A 59 -6.83 10.24 4.00
CA VAL A 59 -7.60 10.43 2.76
C VAL A 59 -6.66 10.19 1.58
N LEU A 60 -6.98 9.21 0.74
CA LEU A 60 -6.28 9.03 -0.53
C LEU A 60 -6.77 10.10 -1.52
N PRO A 61 -5.88 10.82 -2.21
CA PRO A 61 -6.28 11.72 -3.27
C PRO A 61 -7.00 10.92 -4.37
N VAL A 62 -8.15 11.44 -4.80
CA VAL A 62 -8.99 10.90 -5.88
C VAL A 62 -8.37 11.25 -7.24
#